data_AF-A0A445N190-F1
#
_entry.id   AF-A0A445N190-F1
#
_cell.length_a   1.000
_cell.length_b   1.000
_cell.length_c   1.000
_cell.angle_alpha   90.00
_cell.angle_beta   90.00
_cell.angle_gamma   90.00
#
_symmetry.space_group_name_H-M   'P 1'
#
loop_
_entity.id
_entity.type
_entity.pdbx_description
1 polymer ?
#
loop_
_entity_poly.entity_id
_entity_poly.type
_entity_poly.pdbx_seq_one_letter_code
_entity_poly.pdbx_strand_id
1 'polypeptide(L)'
;MPTGACGINCDVCKLRLLRICSSCGSGRSVEAKKKLEAQKKAFGGSCTILACACLNNKEYCMRDCNSFPCENFSLGPYPFGKGFLEMQERRLREVPPAFDTHGNRVKVPDEYWEALKTKDINVLSNLTLGNPYASDGLIIRSLREDILVDIMGRCIKRLKNRQWLKTDDPLLELITLVYLNRVSSFHPLGKEIVSKNDLKEAHFFVGLHDLNVEALLERYANDIDGFKKAAEYLGGSPVKMADAAYMLLPFPRVPLYYLFWQGDDEFETRIDVLFDRSIEEYFSASGIWGLVNLVSTALLKGPGDENLDQSLSSVFLLNLD
;
A
#
# COMPACT_ATOMS: atom_id res chain seq x y z
N MET A 1 -8.83 -14.79 9.82
CA MET A 1 -8.12 -13.74 10.58
C MET A 1 -7.08 -14.33 11.53
N PRO A 2 -5.78 -14.21 11.26
CA PRO A 2 -4.73 -14.67 12.16
C PRO A 2 -4.73 -13.89 13.48
N THR A 3 -5.04 -14.61 14.55
CA THR A 3 -4.98 -14.12 15.93
C THR A 3 -3.66 -14.53 16.55
N GLY A 4 -2.97 -13.58 17.19
CA GLY A 4 -1.76 -13.87 17.94
C GLY A 4 -2.05 -14.70 19.19
N ALA A 5 -1.04 -15.37 19.77
CA ALA A 5 -1.21 -16.10 21.02
C ALA A 5 -1.73 -15.23 22.19
N CYS A 6 -1.50 -13.92 22.12
CA CYS A 6 -2.03 -12.94 23.06
C CYS A 6 -3.53 -12.61 22.87
N GLY A 7 -4.16 -13.05 21.78
CA GLY A 7 -5.54 -12.73 21.42
C GLY A 7 -5.70 -11.46 20.58
N ILE A 8 -4.62 -10.72 20.30
CA ILE A 8 -4.68 -9.59 19.37
C ILE A 8 -4.77 -10.11 17.94
N ASN A 9 -5.79 -9.67 17.22
CA ASN A 9 -5.96 -9.98 15.81
C ASN A 9 -4.95 -9.17 14.97
N CYS A 10 -4.15 -9.86 14.16
CA CYS A 10 -3.11 -9.23 13.34
C CYS A 10 -3.70 -8.34 12.22
N ASP A 11 -4.99 -8.48 11.90
CA ASP A 11 -5.71 -7.58 10.98
C ASP A 11 -5.85 -6.16 11.53
N VAL A 12 -6.00 -6.03 12.85
CA VAL A 12 -6.33 -4.76 13.49
C VAL A 12 -5.17 -3.77 13.40
N CYS A 13 -3.93 -4.25 13.27
CA CYS A 13 -2.75 -3.39 13.30
C CYS A 13 -2.30 -2.85 11.94
N LYS A 14 -3.02 -3.14 10.84
CA LYS A 14 -2.72 -2.77 9.44
C LYS A 14 -1.40 -3.29 8.85
N LEU A 15 -0.36 -3.57 9.65
CA LEU A 15 0.96 -3.98 9.15
C LEU A 15 0.93 -5.32 8.37
N ARG A 16 0.03 -6.24 8.73
CA ARG A 16 -0.16 -7.49 7.96
C ARG A 16 -0.81 -7.21 6.62
N LEU A 17 -1.87 -6.41 6.60
CA LEU A 17 -2.58 -6.01 5.39
C LEU A 17 -1.63 -5.32 4.41
N LEU A 18 -0.74 -4.47 4.93
CA LEU A 18 0.32 -3.80 4.17
C LEU A 18 1.50 -4.71 3.80
N ARG A 19 1.50 -6.00 4.15
CA ARG A 19 2.59 -6.97 3.92
C ARG A 19 3.95 -6.58 4.51
N ILE A 20 3.98 -5.62 5.44
CA ILE A 20 5.19 -5.19 6.18
C ILE A 20 5.52 -6.22 7.27
N CYS A 21 4.51 -6.92 7.77
CA CYS A 21 4.60 -7.79 8.93
C CYS A 21 3.89 -9.12 8.67
N SER A 22 4.54 -10.25 8.97
CA SER A 22 3.86 -11.55 9.02
C SER A 22 2.97 -11.69 10.25
N SER A 23 1.98 -12.57 10.19
CA SER A 23 1.17 -12.98 11.34
C SER A 23 2.04 -13.41 12.53
N CYS A 24 1.63 -13.02 13.73
CA CYS A 24 2.23 -13.53 14.97
C CYS A 24 1.82 -14.98 15.26
N GLY A 25 0.70 -15.45 14.70
CA GLY A 25 0.21 -16.81 14.86
C GLY A 25 -0.19 -17.19 16.30
N SER A 26 -0.81 -18.36 16.43
CA SER A 26 -1.02 -18.98 17.74
C SER A 26 0.30 -19.53 18.29
N GLY A 27 0.43 -19.72 19.59
CA GLY A 27 1.70 -20.18 20.18
C GLY A 27 2.14 -21.57 19.69
N ARG A 28 1.24 -22.37 19.10
CA ARG A 28 1.57 -23.67 18.49
C ARG A 28 1.97 -23.58 17.02
N SER A 29 1.72 -22.44 16.38
CA SER A 29 1.81 -22.30 14.95
C SER A 29 3.27 -22.19 14.47
N VAL A 30 3.51 -22.59 13.22
CA VAL A 30 4.83 -22.46 12.59
C VAL A 30 5.18 -20.99 12.37
N GLU A 31 4.16 -20.17 12.08
CA GLU A 31 4.26 -18.72 11.92
C GLU A 31 4.78 -18.07 13.20
N ALA A 32 4.30 -18.48 14.38
CA ALA A 32 4.77 -17.97 15.66
C ALA A 32 6.25 -18.24 15.89
N LYS A 33 6.72 -19.46 15.60
CA LYS A 33 8.14 -19.82 15.68
C LYS A 33 8.99 -18.97 14.73
N LYS A 34 8.57 -18.85 13.46
CA LYS A 34 9.23 -17.97 12.47
C LYS A 34 9.27 -16.51 12.93
N LYS A 35 8.19 -16.04 13.57
CA LYS A 35 8.09 -14.67 14.08
C LYS A 35 9.07 -14.40 15.21
N LEU A 36 9.17 -15.31 16.17
CA LEU A 36 10.11 -15.18 17.30
C LEU A 36 11.56 -15.13 16.82
N GLU A 37 11.94 -15.99 15.90
CA GLU A 37 13.28 -15.98 15.32
C GLU A 37 13.57 -14.68 14.55
N ALA A 38 12.60 -14.18 13.79
CA ALA A 38 12.71 -12.88 13.11
C ALA A 38 12.86 -11.71 14.11
N GLN A 39 12.13 -11.73 15.23
CA GLN A 39 12.23 -10.70 16.27
C GLN A 39 13.59 -10.69 16.95
N LYS A 40 14.09 -11.88 17.36
CA LYS A 40 15.41 -12.03 17.99
C LYS A 40 16.51 -11.49 17.08
N LYS A 41 16.47 -11.84 15.79
CA LYS A 41 17.45 -11.39 14.80
C LYS A 41 17.42 -9.88 14.57
N ALA A 42 16.23 -9.27 14.62
CA ALA A 42 16.06 -7.86 14.27
C ALA A 42 16.33 -6.89 15.42
N PHE A 43 16.01 -7.26 16.68
CA PHE A 43 16.02 -6.31 17.81
C PHE A 43 16.67 -6.86 19.09
N GLY A 44 17.29 -8.05 19.06
CA GLY A 44 17.92 -8.66 20.24
C GLY A 44 16.93 -9.14 21.32
N GLY A 45 15.62 -9.10 21.05
CA GLY A 45 14.55 -9.51 21.96
C GLY A 45 13.33 -10.05 21.22
N SER A 46 12.33 -10.55 21.95
CA SER A 46 11.09 -11.10 21.38
C SER A 46 9.88 -10.76 22.24
N CYS A 47 8.67 -10.88 21.67
CA CYS A 47 7.43 -10.72 22.43
C CYS A 47 7.35 -11.78 23.53
N THR A 48 7.35 -11.35 24.79
CA THR A 48 7.33 -12.24 25.97
C THR A 48 6.10 -13.15 25.99
N ILE A 49 4.94 -12.63 25.59
CA ILE A 49 3.69 -13.41 25.49
C ILE A 49 3.81 -14.52 24.45
N LEU A 50 4.28 -14.18 23.24
CA LEU A 50 4.42 -15.15 22.15
C LEU A 50 5.48 -16.21 22.49
N ALA A 51 6.61 -15.79 23.06
CA ALA A 51 7.68 -16.68 23.50
C ALA A 51 7.20 -17.67 24.58
N CYS A 52 6.47 -17.17 25.59
CA CYS A 52 5.90 -18.00 26.65
C CYS A 52 4.86 -18.98 26.11
N ALA A 53 3.97 -18.54 25.21
CA ALA A 53 2.97 -19.41 24.59
C ALA A 53 3.61 -20.52 23.75
N CYS A 54 4.64 -20.21 22.97
CA CYS A 54 5.41 -21.21 22.22
C CYS A 54 6.13 -22.20 23.13
N LEU A 55 6.79 -21.72 24.18
CA LEU A 55 7.52 -22.56 25.13
C LEU A 55 6.59 -23.55 25.85
N ASN A 56 5.42 -23.06 26.28
CA ASN A 56 4.44 -23.86 27.02
C ASN A 56 3.45 -24.60 26.11
N ASN A 57 3.67 -24.57 24.78
CA ASN A 57 2.81 -25.19 23.79
C ASN A 57 1.32 -24.82 23.96
N LYS A 58 1.04 -23.54 24.23
CA LYS A 58 -0.30 -22.98 24.39
C LYS A 58 -0.71 -22.25 23.11
N GLU A 59 -1.94 -22.48 22.66
CA GLU A 59 -2.42 -21.88 21.42
C GLU A 59 -2.76 -20.40 21.62
N TYR A 60 -3.65 -20.10 22.57
CA TYR A 60 -3.97 -18.74 23.02
C TYR A 60 -3.92 -18.62 24.54
N CYS A 61 -3.22 -17.60 25.06
CA CYS A 61 -3.02 -17.42 26.50
C CYS A 61 -4.34 -17.26 27.26
N MET A 62 -5.28 -16.45 26.76
CA MET A 62 -6.54 -16.17 27.47
C MET A 62 -7.50 -17.37 27.52
N ARG A 63 -7.40 -18.29 26.55
CA ARG A 63 -8.28 -19.47 26.42
C ARG A 63 -7.66 -20.73 27.05
N ASP A 64 -6.37 -20.94 26.81
CA ASP A 64 -5.72 -22.24 27.02
C ASP A 64 -4.73 -22.26 28.20
N CYS A 65 -4.46 -21.10 28.83
CA CYS A 65 -3.53 -20.98 29.94
C CYS A 65 -4.28 -20.85 31.28
N ASN A 66 -4.18 -21.88 32.13
CA ASN A 66 -4.81 -21.89 33.44
C ASN A 66 -4.21 -20.86 34.41
N SER A 67 -3.01 -20.37 34.12
CA SER A 67 -2.35 -19.31 34.90
C SER A 67 -2.80 -17.91 34.48
N PHE A 68 -3.61 -17.78 33.42
CA PHE A 68 -4.13 -16.49 33.01
C PHE A 68 -5.22 -16.00 33.96
N PRO A 69 -5.22 -14.72 34.38
CA PRO A 69 -4.20 -13.68 34.12
C PRO A 69 -2.92 -13.90 34.94
N CYS A 70 -1.75 -13.77 34.31
CA CYS A 70 -0.43 -13.96 34.96
C CYS A 70 0.44 -12.69 34.90
N GLU A 71 1.62 -12.76 35.53
CA GLU A 71 2.61 -11.69 35.56
C GLU A 71 3.01 -11.13 34.20
N ASN A 72 2.99 -11.95 33.14
CA ASN A 72 3.28 -11.44 31.79
C ASN A 72 2.24 -10.40 31.31
N PHE A 73 1.01 -10.45 31.83
CA PHE A 73 -0.06 -9.51 31.52
C PHE A 73 -0.19 -8.40 32.56
N SER A 74 0.20 -8.64 33.83
CA SER A 74 0.06 -7.65 34.91
C SER A 74 1.31 -6.80 35.15
N LEU A 75 2.52 -7.34 34.92
CA LEU A 75 3.81 -6.65 35.12
C LEU A 75 4.47 -6.20 33.81
N GLY A 76 4.21 -6.93 32.71
CA GLY A 76 4.73 -6.59 31.39
C GLY A 76 3.84 -5.56 30.68
N PRO A 77 4.35 -4.84 29.66
CA PRO A 77 3.64 -3.70 29.09
C PRO A 77 2.57 -4.14 28.06
N TYR A 78 1.88 -5.25 28.30
CA TYR A 78 0.77 -5.74 27.47
C TYR A 78 -0.44 -4.78 27.53
N PRO A 79 -1.26 -4.61 26.46
CA PRO A 79 -1.13 -5.11 25.09
C PRO A 79 -0.28 -4.23 24.15
N PHE A 80 -0.05 -2.96 24.52
CA PHE A 80 0.56 -1.94 23.65
C PHE A 80 1.74 -1.24 24.32
N GLY A 81 2.72 -2.03 24.73
CA GLY A 81 3.88 -1.51 25.44
C GLY A 81 4.73 -0.58 24.60
N LYS A 82 5.61 0.19 25.25
CA LYS A 82 6.49 1.17 24.60
C LYS A 82 7.19 0.60 23.34
N GLY A 83 7.79 -0.59 23.45
CA GLY A 83 8.45 -1.23 22.31
C GLY A 83 7.49 -1.68 21.18
N PHE A 84 6.23 -2.00 21.48
CA PHE A 84 5.21 -2.25 20.46
C PHE A 84 4.84 -0.95 19.74
N LEU A 85 4.63 0.14 20.48
CA LEU A 85 4.29 1.45 19.91
C LEU A 85 5.43 1.99 19.03
N GLU A 86 6.67 1.97 19.51
CA GLU A 86 7.86 2.38 18.73
C GLU A 86 8.04 1.52 17.46
N MET A 87 7.74 0.22 17.55
CA MET A 87 7.72 -0.66 16.39
C MET A 87 6.63 -0.28 15.39
N GLN A 88 5.40 0.01 15.85
CA GLN A 88 4.31 0.46 15.00
C GLN A 88 4.64 1.78 14.30
N GLU A 89 5.10 2.79 15.04
CA GLU A 89 5.48 4.09 14.48
C GLU A 89 6.52 3.96 13.37
N ARG A 90 7.56 3.15 13.61
CA ARG A 90 8.59 2.89 12.60
C ARG A 90 8.04 2.13 11.39
N ARG A 91 7.30 1.03 11.62
CA ARG A 91 6.80 0.16 10.54
C ARG A 91 5.72 0.83 9.69
N LEU A 92 4.88 1.69 10.27
CA LEU A 92 3.89 2.45 9.51
C LEU A 92 4.53 3.51 8.60
N ARG A 93 5.74 3.97 8.95
CA ARG A 93 6.55 4.85 8.08
C ARG A 93 7.29 4.09 6.98
N GLU A 94 7.47 2.76 7.12
CA GLU A 94 8.10 1.94 6.08
C GLU A 94 7.17 1.82 4.86
N VAL A 95 7.74 1.93 3.67
CA VAL A 95 7.02 1.57 2.44
C VAL A 95 6.94 0.04 2.37
N PRO A 96 5.76 -0.54 2.13
CA PRO A 96 5.64 -1.97 1.90
C PRO A 96 6.67 -2.48 0.90
N PRO A 97 7.34 -3.61 1.17
CA PRO A 97 8.23 -4.20 0.19
C PRO A 97 7.41 -4.51 -1.08
N ALA A 98 7.80 -3.89 -2.18
CA ALA A 98 7.20 -4.16 -3.48
C ALA A 98 7.70 -5.52 -3.98
N PHE A 99 6.76 -6.41 -4.29
CA PHE A 99 7.05 -7.68 -4.93
C PHE A 99 6.48 -7.71 -6.34
N ASP A 100 7.23 -8.31 -7.26
CA ASP A 100 6.74 -8.62 -8.60
C ASP A 100 5.75 -9.80 -8.55
N THR A 101 5.24 -10.17 -9.72
CA THR A 101 4.29 -11.27 -9.90
C THR A 101 4.86 -12.63 -9.48
N HIS A 102 6.18 -12.77 -9.41
CA HIS A 102 6.87 -13.99 -9.00
C HIS A 102 7.26 -13.99 -7.51
N GLY A 103 6.90 -12.93 -6.76
CA GLY A 103 7.26 -12.80 -5.35
C GLY A 103 8.71 -12.34 -5.11
N ASN A 104 9.42 -11.90 -6.15
CA ASN A 104 10.74 -11.30 -6.00
C ASN A 104 10.60 -9.81 -5.68
N ARG A 105 11.60 -9.23 -5.01
CA ARG A 105 11.60 -7.77 -4.80
C ARG A 105 11.64 -7.05 -6.14
N VAL A 106 10.77 -6.06 -6.31
CA VAL A 106 10.77 -5.18 -7.48
C VAL A 106 12.15 -4.52 -7.59
N LYS A 107 12.76 -4.67 -8.76
CA LYS A 107 13.96 -3.95 -9.18
C LYS A 107 13.58 -3.05 -10.33
N VAL A 108 14.09 -1.83 -10.32
CA VAL A 108 13.91 -0.88 -11.41
C VAL A 108 15.05 -1.08 -12.40
N PRO A 109 14.79 -1.50 -13.65
CA PRO A 109 15.83 -1.66 -14.65
C PRO A 109 16.44 -0.31 -15.04
N ASP A 110 17.78 -0.22 -15.07
CA ASP A 110 18.49 1.00 -15.46
C ASP A 110 18.15 1.46 -16.89
N GLU A 111 17.82 0.51 -17.78
CA GLU A 111 17.40 0.77 -19.16
C GLU A 111 16.18 1.69 -19.26
N TYR A 112 15.29 1.70 -18.26
CA TYR A 112 14.13 2.58 -18.28
C TYR A 112 14.51 4.04 -18.01
N TRP A 113 15.54 4.27 -17.19
CA TRP A 113 16.10 5.60 -17.00
C TRP A 113 16.89 6.05 -18.24
N GLU A 114 17.65 5.16 -18.87
CA GLU A 114 18.34 5.48 -20.12
C GLU A 114 17.38 5.81 -21.27
N ALA A 115 16.30 5.03 -21.42
CA ALA A 115 15.25 5.31 -22.39
C ALA A 115 14.60 6.68 -22.13
N LEU A 116 14.33 7.01 -20.86
CA LEU A 116 13.68 8.28 -20.50
C LEU A 116 14.55 9.50 -20.82
N LYS A 117 15.87 9.41 -20.67
CA LYS A 117 16.81 10.49 -21.03
C LYS A 117 16.77 10.88 -22.51
N THR A 118 16.35 9.96 -23.39
CA THR A 118 16.25 10.22 -24.83
C THR A 118 14.98 10.97 -25.21
N LYS A 119 14.03 11.11 -24.28
CA LYS A 119 12.74 11.76 -24.51
C LYS A 119 12.84 13.28 -24.35
N ASP A 120 12.07 14.01 -25.14
CA ASP A 120 11.91 15.45 -24.95
C ASP A 120 10.99 15.74 -23.75
N ILE A 121 11.51 16.51 -22.79
CA ILE A 121 10.82 16.80 -21.53
C ILE A 121 9.56 17.66 -21.71
N ASN A 122 9.54 18.54 -22.71
CA ASN A 122 8.38 19.37 -23.03
C ASN A 122 7.28 18.52 -23.66
N VAL A 123 7.64 17.59 -24.53
CA VAL A 123 6.69 16.62 -25.10
C VAL A 123 6.09 15.76 -23.99
N LEU A 124 6.93 15.21 -23.09
CA LEU A 124 6.45 14.42 -21.95
C LEU A 124 5.55 15.24 -21.03
N SER A 125 5.94 16.47 -20.67
CA SER A 125 5.13 17.39 -19.87
C SER A 125 3.73 17.58 -20.46
N ASN A 126 3.64 17.86 -21.77
CA ASN A 126 2.36 18.04 -22.44
C ASN A 126 1.51 16.75 -22.43
N LEU A 127 2.12 15.61 -22.75
CA LEU A 127 1.41 14.32 -22.81
C LEU A 127 0.91 13.85 -21.43
N THR A 128 1.66 14.16 -20.38
CA THR A 128 1.40 13.68 -19.02
C THR A 128 0.74 14.74 -18.14
N LEU A 129 0.41 15.92 -18.65
CA LEU A 129 -0.04 17.05 -17.81
C LEU A 129 0.95 17.36 -16.67
N GLY A 130 2.23 17.08 -16.89
CA GLY A 130 3.31 17.35 -15.96
C GLY A 130 3.91 18.73 -16.16
N ASN A 131 4.72 19.17 -15.21
CA ASN A 131 5.45 20.44 -15.29
C ASN A 131 6.96 20.15 -15.32
N PRO A 132 7.72 20.75 -16.24
CA PRO A 132 9.18 20.68 -16.19
C PRO A 132 9.69 21.29 -14.88
N TYR A 133 10.74 20.70 -14.33
CA TYR A 133 11.41 21.14 -13.12
C TYR A 133 12.91 21.18 -13.38
N ALA A 134 13.49 22.38 -13.35
CA ALA A 134 14.86 22.61 -13.83
C ALA A 134 15.06 22.07 -15.26
N SER A 135 16.27 21.63 -15.60
CA SER A 135 16.62 21.13 -16.96
C SER A 135 16.26 19.66 -17.19
N ASP A 136 16.07 18.88 -16.14
CA ASP A 136 16.11 17.42 -16.16
C ASP A 136 15.11 16.74 -15.21
N GLY A 137 14.21 17.53 -14.60
CA GLY A 137 13.15 17.05 -13.74
C GLY A 137 11.77 17.18 -14.38
N LEU A 138 10.90 16.22 -14.12
CA LEU A 138 9.49 16.30 -14.50
C LEU A 138 8.62 16.10 -13.26
N ILE A 139 7.77 17.08 -12.94
CA ILE A 139 6.76 16.95 -11.90
C ILE A 139 5.50 16.38 -12.53
N ILE A 140 5.00 15.27 -12.00
CA ILE A 140 3.70 14.69 -12.39
C ILE A 140 2.83 14.47 -11.16
N ARG A 141 1.51 14.60 -11.33
CA ARG A 141 0.53 14.29 -10.30
C ARG A 141 0.29 12.77 -10.25
N SER A 142 0.53 12.16 -9.09
CA SER A 142 0.18 10.76 -8.82
C SER A 142 -0.81 10.70 -7.65
N LEU A 143 -2.04 10.22 -7.91
CA LEU A 143 -3.15 10.31 -6.96
C LEU A 143 -3.31 11.76 -6.45
N ARG A 144 -3.20 11.98 -5.14
CA ARG A 144 -3.30 13.29 -4.49
C ARG A 144 -2.01 14.12 -4.51
N GLU A 145 -0.85 13.52 -4.79
CA GLU A 145 0.46 14.14 -4.53
C GLU A 145 1.25 14.41 -5.81
N ASP A 146 2.06 15.46 -5.80
CA ASP A 146 3.05 15.70 -6.85
C ASP A 146 4.33 14.92 -6.55
N ILE A 147 4.82 14.20 -7.55
CA ILE A 147 6.11 13.50 -7.52
C ILE A 147 7.04 14.15 -8.53
N LEU A 148 8.31 14.29 -8.16
CA LEU A 148 9.37 14.76 -9.04
C LEU A 148 10.15 13.56 -9.55
N VAL A 149 10.14 13.37 -10.86
CA VAL A 149 10.98 12.40 -11.58
C VAL A 149 12.29 13.11 -11.91
N ASP A 150 13.34 12.81 -11.16
CA ASP A 150 14.70 13.32 -11.39
C ASP A 150 15.41 12.38 -12.37
N ILE A 151 15.45 12.75 -13.65
CA ILE A 151 15.91 11.90 -14.75
C ILE A 151 17.43 11.67 -14.66
N MET A 152 18.20 12.69 -14.29
CA MET A 152 19.65 12.59 -14.16
C MET A 152 20.06 11.90 -12.86
N GLY A 153 19.38 12.23 -11.76
CA GLY A 153 19.56 11.59 -10.46
C GLY A 153 18.99 10.17 -10.38
N ARG A 154 18.25 9.71 -11.40
CA ARG A 154 17.60 8.40 -11.52
C ARG A 154 16.82 8.03 -10.26
N CYS A 155 15.94 8.93 -9.83
CA CYS A 155 15.10 8.66 -8.69
C CYS A 155 13.81 9.45 -8.73
N ILE A 156 12.83 8.96 -7.98
CA ILE A 156 11.62 9.74 -7.66
C ILE A 156 11.82 10.46 -6.34
N LYS A 157 11.31 11.69 -6.27
CA LYS A 157 11.27 12.50 -5.06
C LYS A 157 9.82 12.88 -4.74
N ARG A 158 9.50 12.96 -3.45
CA ARG A 158 8.22 13.49 -2.95
C ARG A 158 8.46 14.80 -2.22
N LEU A 159 7.51 15.72 -2.31
CA LEU A 159 7.59 17.00 -1.62
C LEU A 159 7.23 16.81 -0.14
N LYS A 160 8.17 17.07 0.76
CA LYS A 160 7.96 17.08 2.22
C LYS A 160 8.56 18.35 2.80
N ASN A 161 7.81 19.07 3.64
CA ASN A 161 8.28 20.32 4.26
C ASN A 161 8.91 21.29 3.24
N ARG A 162 8.28 21.43 2.06
CA ARG A 162 8.72 22.25 0.92
C ARG A 162 10.07 21.85 0.30
N GLN A 163 10.55 20.64 0.58
CA GLN A 163 11.78 20.08 0.03
C GLN A 163 11.50 18.77 -0.72
N TRP A 164 12.17 18.58 -1.86
CA TRP A 164 12.11 17.34 -2.62
C TRP A 164 13.04 16.30 -2.01
N LEU A 165 12.48 15.27 -1.41
CA LEU A 165 13.23 14.17 -0.80
C LEU A 165 13.08 12.90 -1.61
N LYS A 166 14.18 12.19 -1.83
CA LYS A 166 14.18 10.89 -2.52
C LYS A 166 13.23 9.94 -1.80
N THR A 167 12.37 9.27 -2.57
CA THR A 167 11.48 8.22 -2.06
C THR A 167 12.14 6.85 -2.17
N ASP A 168 11.84 5.97 -1.23
CA ASP A 168 12.19 4.54 -1.28
C ASP A 168 10.92 3.74 -1.63
N ASP A 169 10.46 3.89 -2.87
CA ASP A 169 9.24 3.25 -3.39
C ASP A 169 9.50 2.67 -4.80
N PRO A 170 10.11 1.48 -4.89
CA PRO A 170 10.52 0.90 -6.17
C PRO A 170 9.34 0.51 -7.07
N LEU A 171 8.15 0.27 -6.52
CA LEU A 171 6.96 0.01 -7.34
C LEU A 171 6.48 1.30 -7.99
N LEU A 172 6.36 2.39 -7.23
CA LEU A 172 6.05 3.70 -7.78
C LEU A 172 7.08 4.09 -8.84
N GLU A 173 8.38 3.88 -8.57
CA GLU A 173 9.45 4.16 -9.52
C GLU A 173 9.31 3.36 -10.80
N LEU A 174 9.19 2.04 -10.71
CA LEU A 174 9.03 1.17 -11.88
C LEU A 174 7.83 1.56 -12.73
N ILE A 175 6.65 1.69 -12.12
CA ILE A 175 5.40 1.95 -12.83
C ILE A 175 5.41 3.36 -13.45
N THR A 176 5.99 4.36 -12.76
CA THR A 176 6.16 5.70 -13.32
C THR A 176 7.03 5.68 -14.57
N LEU A 177 8.16 4.96 -14.52
CA LEU A 177 9.06 4.88 -15.68
C LEU A 177 8.43 4.13 -16.86
N VAL A 178 7.67 3.05 -16.59
CA VAL A 178 6.94 2.33 -17.64
C VAL A 178 5.94 3.27 -18.33
N TYR A 179 5.18 4.03 -17.54
CA TYR A 179 4.24 5.03 -18.05
C TYR A 179 4.93 6.09 -18.92
N LEU A 180 5.95 6.76 -18.37
CA LEU A 180 6.64 7.85 -19.06
C LEU A 180 7.37 7.41 -20.34
N ASN A 181 7.87 6.17 -20.38
CA ASN A 181 8.55 5.66 -21.58
C ASN A 181 7.57 5.30 -22.71
N ARG A 182 6.33 4.92 -22.37
CA ARG A 182 5.32 4.46 -23.34
C ARG A 182 4.31 5.53 -23.75
N VAL A 183 4.09 6.56 -22.93
CA VAL A 183 3.18 7.65 -23.28
C VAL A 183 3.63 8.33 -24.58
N SER A 184 2.73 8.34 -25.57
CA SER A 184 3.03 8.84 -26.91
C SER A 184 1.88 9.65 -27.52
N SER A 185 0.65 9.50 -27.01
CA SER A 185 -0.52 10.22 -27.50
C SER A 185 -1.61 10.37 -26.44
N PHE A 186 -2.60 11.21 -26.74
CA PHE A 186 -3.79 11.40 -25.91
C PHE A 186 -4.90 10.43 -26.31
N HIS A 187 -5.39 9.66 -25.35
CA HIS A 187 -6.57 8.82 -25.51
C HIS A 187 -7.78 9.47 -24.83
N PRO A 188 -8.97 9.49 -25.46
CA PRO A 188 -10.20 9.92 -24.81
C PRO A 188 -10.54 9.00 -23.63
N LEU A 189 -10.74 9.56 -22.45
CA LEU A 189 -11.08 8.82 -21.24
C LEU A 189 -12.59 8.60 -21.12
N GLY A 190 -12.98 7.49 -20.50
CA GLY A 190 -14.37 7.13 -20.20
C GLY A 190 -15.14 6.60 -21.41
N LYS A 191 -14.47 6.36 -22.54
CA LYS A 191 -15.12 5.87 -23.77
C LYS A 191 -15.43 4.38 -23.69
N GLU A 192 -14.46 3.59 -23.22
CA GLU A 192 -14.58 2.14 -23.14
C GLU A 192 -14.00 1.69 -21.80
N ILE A 193 -14.90 1.45 -20.83
CA ILE A 193 -14.53 0.95 -19.51
C ILE A 193 -14.65 -0.57 -19.51
N VAL A 194 -13.58 -1.23 -19.09
CA VAL A 194 -13.35 -2.66 -19.33
C VAL A 194 -12.88 -3.33 -18.05
N SER A 195 -13.27 -4.60 -17.86
CA SER A 195 -12.78 -5.40 -16.74
C SER A 195 -11.44 -6.06 -17.08
N LYS A 196 -10.80 -6.67 -16.08
CA LYS A 196 -9.58 -7.48 -16.32
C LYS A 196 -9.78 -8.59 -17.37
N ASN A 197 -11.00 -9.11 -17.51
CA ASN A 197 -11.33 -10.21 -18.43
C ASN A 197 -11.42 -9.75 -19.88
N ASP A 198 -11.62 -8.44 -20.08
CA ASP A 198 -11.77 -7.85 -21.41
C ASP A 198 -10.43 -7.37 -21.98
N LEU A 199 -9.34 -7.38 -21.19
CA LEU A 199 -8.01 -6.94 -21.60
C LEU A 199 -7.38 -7.91 -22.62
N LYS A 200 -6.53 -7.40 -23.53
CA LYS A 200 -5.78 -8.19 -24.53
C LYS A 200 -5.04 -9.36 -23.89
N GLU A 201 -4.48 -9.14 -22.71
CA GLU A 201 -3.73 -10.12 -21.91
C GLU A 201 -4.55 -10.63 -20.71
N ALA A 202 -5.88 -10.77 -20.84
CA ALA A 202 -6.77 -11.21 -19.74
C ALA A 202 -6.33 -12.50 -19.04
N HIS A 203 -5.74 -13.44 -19.80
CA HIS A 203 -5.22 -14.71 -19.29
C HIS A 203 -4.11 -14.55 -18.24
N PHE A 204 -3.51 -13.37 -18.13
CA PHE A 204 -2.54 -13.04 -17.08
C PHE A 204 -3.21 -12.96 -15.71
N PHE A 205 -4.46 -12.50 -15.61
CA PHE A 205 -5.12 -12.18 -14.33
C PHE A 205 -5.84 -13.39 -13.72
N VAL A 206 -5.11 -14.48 -13.52
CA VAL A 206 -5.62 -15.73 -12.93
C VAL A 206 -4.72 -16.21 -11.80
N GLY A 207 -5.32 -16.83 -10.78
CA GLY A 207 -4.57 -17.41 -9.65
C GLY A 207 -3.75 -16.37 -8.89
N LEU A 208 -2.44 -16.62 -8.72
CA LEU A 208 -1.51 -15.72 -8.01
C LEU A 208 -1.31 -14.36 -8.71
N HIS A 209 -1.69 -14.25 -9.98
CA HIS A 209 -1.62 -13.04 -10.78
C HIS A 209 -2.97 -12.31 -10.89
N ASP A 210 -3.99 -12.79 -10.17
CA ASP A 210 -5.24 -12.04 -10.08
C ASP A 210 -5.03 -10.67 -9.41
N LEU A 211 -5.94 -9.74 -9.68
CA LEU A 211 -5.94 -8.42 -9.08
C LEU A 211 -6.10 -8.54 -7.56
N ASN A 212 -5.06 -8.10 -6.85
CA ASN A 212 -4.96 -8.24 -5.41
C ASN A 212 -5.78 -7.14 -4.70
N VAL A 213 -7.09 -7.41 -4.55
CA VAL A 213 -8.05 -6.60 -3.79
C VAL A 213 -8.44 -7.24 -2.46
N GLU A 214 -7.97 -8.46 -2.17
CA GLU A 214 -8.31 -9.22 -0.96
C GLU A 214 -8.05 -8.43 0.33
N ALA A 215 -6.88 -7.77 0.42
CA ALA A 215 -6.56 -6.96 1.60
C ALA A 215 -7.51 -5.75 1.77
N LEU A 216 -8.07 -5.23 0.66
CA LEU A 216 -9.11 -4.19 0.72
C LEU A 216 -10.43 -4.76 1.24
N LEU A 217 -10.80 -5.98 0.82
CA LEU A 217 -11.97 -6.68 1.35
C LEU A 217 -11.81 -6.98 2.84
N GLU A 218 -10.67 -7.55 3.26
CA GLU A 218 -10.34 -7.79 4.67
C GLU A 218 -10.48 -6.51 5.52
N ARG A 219 -10.19 -5.34 4.93
CA ARG A 219 -10.27 -4.05 5.62
C ARG A 219 -11.66 -3.42 5.59
N TYR A 220 -12.30 -3.38 4.43
CA TYR A 220 -13.44 -2.52 4.15
C TYR A 220 -14.75 -3.28 3.94
N ALA A 221 -14.77 -4.63 3.96
CA ALA A 221 -15.97 -5.41 3.65
C ALA A 221 -17.22 -5.00 4.45
N ASN A 222 -17.01 -4.54 5.69
CA ASN A 222 -18.06 -4.04 6.59
C ASN A 222 -17.94 -2.53 6.90
N ASP A 223 -17.13 -1.80 6.12
CA ASP A 223 -16.83 -0.37 6.32
C ASP A 223 -16.74 0.37 4.98
N ILE A 224 -17.88 0.47 4.30
CA ILE A 224 -18.00 1.19 3.02
C ILE A 224 -17.64 2.67 3.15
N ASP A 225 -17.91 3.29 4.31
CA ASP A 225 -17.58 4.68 4.57
C ASP A 225 -16.07 4.89 4.76
N GLY A 226 -15.37 3.92 5.37
CA GLY A 226 -13.91 3.88 5.40
C GLY A 226 -13.28 3.80 4.01
N PHE A 227 -13.86 2.99 3.12
CA PHE A 227 -13.44 2.92 1.72
C PHE A 227 -13.64 4.27 1.00
N LYS A 228 -14.83 4.89 1.13
CA LYS A 228 -15.14 6.22 0.58
C LYS A 228 -14.12 7.27 1.03
N LYS A 229 -13.89 7.37 2.35
CA LYS A 229 -12.92 8.31 2.94
C LYS A 229 -11.50 8.08 2.43
N ALA A 230 -11.09 6.82 2.28
CA ALA A 230 -9.76 6.50 1.75
C ALA A 230 -9.62 6.89 0.28
N ALA A 231 -10.63 6.63 -0.55
CA ALA A 231 -10.63 7.00 -1.96
C ALA A 231 -10.63 8.52 -2.15
N GLU A 232 -11.48 9.24 -1.42
CA GLU A 232 -11.55 10.72 -1.43
C GLU A 232 -10.24 11.35 -0.95
N TYR A 233 -9.64 10.80 0.11
CA TYR A 233 -8.34 11.23 0.59
C TYR A 233 -7.28 11.17 -0.52
N LEU A 234 -7.30 10.14 -1.37
CA LEU A 234 -6.38 9.97 -2.49
C LEU A 234 -6.73 10.83 -3.73
N GLY A 235 -7.71 11.74 -3.62
CA GLY A 235 -8.17 12.57 -4.74
C GLY A 235 -9.10 11.82 -5.71
N GLY A 236 -9.66 10.68 -5.29
CA GLY A 236 -10.61 9.93 -6.09
C GLY A 236 -11.91 10.69 -6.29
N SER A 237 -12.49 10.57 -7.49
CA SER A 237 -13.79 11.16 -7.83
C SER A 237 -14.89 10.09 -7.79
N PRO A 238 -16.03 10.32 -7.11
CA PRO A 238 -17.09 9.33 -7.04
C PRO A 238 -17.75 9.12 -8.41
N VAL A 239 -18.13 7.88 -8.71
CA VAL A 239 -18.85 7.48 -9.94
C VAL A 239 -20.04 6.58 -9.60
N LYS A 240 -21.08 6.61 -10.43
CA LYS A 240 -22.32 5.84 -10.21
C LYS A 240 -22.24 4.47 -10.89
N MET A 241 -21.42 3.57 -10.36
CA MET A 241 -21.17 2.23 -10.96
C MET A 241 -21.32 1.05 -9.99
N ALA A 242 -21.44 1.31 -8.68
CA ALA A 242 -21.67 0.33 -7.61
C ALA A 242 -22.23 1.07 -6.37
N ASP A 243 -22.42 0.38 -5.24
CA ASP A 243 -22.88 1.01 -3.98
C ASP A 243 -21.94 2.11 -3.50
N ALA A 244 -20.63 1.91 -3.69
CA ALA A 244 -19.64 2.98 -3.71
C ALA A 244 -18.63 2.71 -4.83
N ALA A 245 -18.36 3.70 -5.66
CA ALA A 245 -17.33 3.56 -6.69
C ALA A 245 -16.56 4.88 -6.86
N TYR A 246 -15.26 4.76 -7.08
CA TYR A 246 -14.37 5.91 -7.27
C TYR A 246 -13.44 5.70 -8.46
N MET A 247 -13.29 6.76 -9.25
CA MET A 247 -12.23 6.91 -10.24
C MET A 247 -10.99 7.51 -9.56
N LEU A 248 -9.89 6.76 -9.57
CA LEU A 248 -8.59 7.16 -9.04
C LEU A 248 -7.60 7.32 -10.20
N LEU A 249 -6.74 8.33 -10.11
CA LEU A 249 -5.72 8.63 -11.13
C LEU A 249 -4.32 8.38 -10.56
N PRO A 250 -3.80 7.14 -10.60
CA PRO A 250 -2.40 6.88 -10.23
C PRO A 250 -1.41 7.67 -11.09
N PHE A 251 -1.76 7.94 -12.35
CA PHE A 251 -1.06 8.87 -13.22
C PHE A 251 -2.08 9.68 -14.03
N PRO A 252 -1.67 10.82 -14.58
CA PRO A 252 -2.55 11.63 -15.42
C PRO A 252 -3.04 10.80 -16.61
N ARG A 253 -4.34 10.84 -16.86
CA ARG A 253 -4.99 10.08 -17.95
C ARG A 253 -4.87 8.55 -17.86
N VAL A 254 -4.62 8.01 -16.66
CA VAL A 254 -4.68 6.58 -16.40
C VAL A 254 -5.70 6.31 -15.29
N PRO A 255 -7.02 6.34 -15.59
CA PRO A 255 -8.04 6.11 -14.59
C PRO A 255 -8.17 4.63 -14.22
N LEU A 256 -8.24 4.36 -12.92
CA LEU A 256 -8.69 3.10 -12.35
C LEU A 256 -10.04 3.32 -11.65
N TYR A 257 -10.99 2.44 -11.86
CA TYR A 257 -12.30 2.49 -11.20
C TYR A 257 -12.38 1.36 -10.19
N TYR A 258 -12.43 1.70 -8.90
CA TYR A 258 -12.67 0.73 -7.83
C TYR A 258 -14.16 0.73 -7.50
N LEU A 259 -14.83 -0.40 -7.71
CA LEU A 259 -16.26 -0.60 -7.50
C LEU A 259 -16.44 -1.48 -6.27
N PHE A 260 -17.04 -0.92 -5.22
CA PHE A 260 -17.39 -1.62 -4.00
C PHE A 260 -18.88 -1.99 -4.03
N TRP A 261 -19.16 -3.28 -3.97
CA TRP A 261 -20.49 -3.83 -3.85
C TRP A 261 -20.70 -4.31 -2.42
N GLN A 262 -21.63 -3.69 -1.70
CA GLN A 262 -21.92 -4.06 -0.33
C GLN A 262 -22.65 -5.40 -0.31
N GLY A 263 -22.14 -6.33 0.49
CA GLY A 263 -22.81 -7.60 0.70
C GLY A 263 -24.13 -7.44 1.45
N ASP A 264 -25.02 -8.38 1.21
CA ASP A 264 -26.32 -8.51 1.86
C ASP A 264 -26.54 -9.97 2.31
N ASP A 265 -27.78 -10.35 2.60
CA ASP A 265 -28.11 -11.71 3.04
C ASP A 265 -27.89 -12.78 1.95
N GLU A 266 -27.78 -12.39 0.67
CA GLU A 266 -27.66 -13.28 -0.47
C GLU A 266 -26.27 -13.26 -1.12
N PHE A 267 -25.53 -12.15 -1.01
CA PHE A 267 -24.26 -11.94 -1.69
C PHE A 267 -23.17 -11.40 -0.76
N GLU A 268 -21.93 -11.90 -0.93
CA GLU A 268 -20.76 -11.39 -0.21
C GLU A 268 -20.32 -10.02 -0.75
N THR A 269 -19.75 -9.19 0.14
CA THR A 269 -19.09 -7.94 -0.26
C THR A 269 -17.96 -8.23 -1.24
N ARG A 270 -17.93 -7.50 -2.36
CA ARG A 270 -16.88 -7.63 -3.37
C ARG A 270 -16.34 -6.27 -3.82
N ILE A 271 -15.08 -6.26 -4.26
CA ILE A 271 -14.43 -5.09 -4.85
C ILE A 271 -13.94 -5.48 -6.24
N ASP A 272 -14.45 -4.80 -7.26
CA ASP A 272 -14.02 -4.95 -8.65
C ASP A 272 -13.13 -3.76 -9.04
N VAL A 273 -12.17 -4.01 -9.93
CA VAL A 273 -11.35 -2.94 -10.54
C VAL A 273 -11.59 -2.94 -12.04
N LEU A 274 -12.03 -1.80 -12.55
CA LEU A 274 -12.19 -1.56 -13.98
C LEU A 274 -11.16 -0.54 -14.48
N PHE A 275 -10.96 -0.54 -15.79
CA PHE A 275 -9.94 0.24 -16.47
C PHE A 275 -10.56 0.98 -17.64
N ASP A 276 -9.98 2.10 -18.04
CA ASP A 276 -10.16 2.55 -19.43
C ASP A 276 -9.31 1.69 -20.36
N ARG A 277 -9.85 1.29 -21.52
CA ARG A 277 -9.15 0.51 -22.55
C ARG A 277 -7.77 1.08 -22.89
N SER A 278 -7.60 2.40 -22.84
CA SER A 278 -6.32 3.06 -23.15
C SER A 278 -5.16 2.64 -22.24
N ILE A 279 -5.43 1.99 -21.10
CA ILE A 279 -4.39 1.49 -20.19
C ILE A 279 -3.39 0.55 -20.89
N GLU A 280 -3.84 -0.21 -21.90
CA GLU A 280 -3.04 -1.17 -22.65
C GLU A 280 -1.97 -0.51 -23.54
N GLU A 281 -2.13 0.79 -23.84
CA GLU A 281 -1.14 1.57 -24.57
C GLU A 281 0.04 1.97 -23.67
N TYR A 282 -0.19 1.96 -22.35
CA TYR A 282 0.79 2.40 -21.35
C TYR A 282 1.41 1.24 -20.56
N PHE A 283 0.72 0.12 -20.38
CA PHE A 283 1.16 -0.96 -19.51
C PHE A 283 0.87 -2.34 -20.13
N SER A 284 1.81 -3.28 -19.96
CA SER A 284 1.51 -4.72 -20.10
C SER A 284 0.65 -5.21 -18.93
N ALA A 285 0.13 -6.43 -18.98
CA ALA A 285 -0.67 -6.98 -17.88
C ALA A 285 0.07 -6.97 -16.53
N SER A 286 1.38 -7.27 -16.52
CA SER A 286 2.23 -7.15 -15.32
C SER A 286 2.34 -5.71 -14.79
N GLY A 287 2.38 -4.72 -15.68
CA GLY A 287 2.37 -3.30 -15.33
C GLY A 287 1.01 -2.87 -14.76
N ILE A 288 -0.10 -3.33 -15.35
CA ILE A 288 -1.46 -3.09 -14.84
C ILE A 288 -1.60 -3.70 -13.45
N TRP A 289 -1.14 -4.94 -13.25
CA TRP A 289 -1.14 -5.60 -11.94
C TRP A 289 -0.33 -4.82 -10.90
N GLY A 290 0.86 -4.33 -11.28
CA GLY A 290 1.69 -3.47 -10.41
C GLY A 290 1.01 -2.14 -10.07
N LEU A 291 0.34 -1.52 -11.05
CA LEU A 291 -0.42 -0.28 -10.88
C LEU A 291 -1.60 -0.47 -9.91
N VAL A 292 -2.35 -1.57 -10.03
CA VAL A 292 -3.43 -1.92 -9.10
C VAL A 292 -2.88 -2.16 -7.69
N ASN A 293 -1.76 -2.85 -7.54
CA ASN A 293 -1.13 -3.01 -6.22
C ASN A 293 -0.68 -1.68 -5.59
N LEU A 294 -0.15 -0.76 -6.40
CA LEU A 294 0.23 0.58 -5.95
C LEU A 294 -0.98 1.33 -5.38
N VAL A 295 -2.10 1.34 -6.12
CA VAL A 295 -3.33 2.04 -5.71
C VAL A 295 -4.03 1.34 -4.55
N SER A 296 -4.12 0.00 -4.56
CA SER A 296 -4.68 -0.77 -3.45
C SER A 296 -3.88 -0.54 -2.16
N THR A 297 -2.55 -0.47 -2.24
CA THR A 297 -1.70 -0.14 -1.09
C THR A 297 -1.97 1.27 -0.58
N ALA A 298 -2.16 2.24 -1.47
CA ALA A 298 -2.52 3.61 -1.09
C ALA A 298 -3.89 3.66 -0.40
N LEU A 299 -4.89 2.92 -0.89
CA LEU A 299 -6.22 2.80 -0.27
C LEU A 299 -6.14 2.12 1.11
N LEU A 300 -5.27 1.13 1.29
CA LEU A 300 -4.99 0.52 2.59
C LEU A 300 -4.28 1.49 3.54
N LYS A 301 -3.41 2.38 3.06
CA LYS A 301 -2.84 3.42 3.93
C LYS A 301 -3.95 4.40 4.34
N GLY A 302 -4.71 4.90 3.37
CA GLY A 302 -5.76 5.89 3.57
C GLY A 302 -5.24 7.18 4.20
N PRO A 303 -6.10 8.00 4.82
CA PRO A 303 -5.65 9.11 5.67
C PRO A 303 -4.88 8.56 6.87
N GLY A 304 -3.55 8.65 6.85
CA GLY A 304 -2.66 8.33 7.97
C GLY A 304 -1.70 9.50 8.20
N ASP A 305 -1.72 10.04 9.42
CA ASP A 305 -0.99 11.19 9.98
C ASP A 305 0.13 11.85 9.13
N GLU A 306 -0.26 12.65 8.13
CA GLU A 306 0.52 13.86 7.79
C GLU A 306 0.34 14.96 8.87
N ASN A 307 -0.65 14.80 9.76
CA ASN A 307 -0.98 15.74 10.84
C ASN A 307 -0.10 15.61 12.10
N LEU A 308 0.62 14.50 12.32
CA LEU A 308 1.52 14.37 13.49
C LEU A 308 2.73 15.32 13.42
N ASP A 309 3.18 15.70 12.22
CA ASP A 309 4.26 16.71 12.07
C ASP A 309 3.78 18.13 12.42
N GLN A 310 2.48 18.42 12.24
CA GLN A 310 1.90 19.73 12.59
C GLN A 310 1.50 19.82 14.07
N SER A 311 1.07 18.73 14.70
CA SER A 311 0.72 18.72 16.13
C SER A 311 1.96 18.69 17.04
N LEU A 312 3.05 18.05 16.62
CA LEU A 312 4.30 18.06 17.40
C LEU A 312 4.98 19.43 17.36
N SER A 313 4.83 20.19 16.27
CA SER A 313 5.32 21.56 16.15
C SER A 313 4.60 22.54 17.10
N SER A 314 3.31 22.29 17.37
CA SER A 314 2.51 23.15 18.27
C SER A 314 2.62 22.76 19.74
N VAL A 315 2.86 21.48 20.07
CA VAL A 315 3.08 21.03 21.45
C VAL A 315 4.48 21.40 21.97
N PHE A 316 5.49 21.52 21.10
CA PHE A 316 6.83 21.98 21.48
C PHE A 316 6.92 23.50 21.70
N LEU A 317 6.02 24.30 21.13
CA LEU A 317 5.96 25.75 21.34
C LEU A 317 5.16 26.17 22.58
N LEU A 318 4.37 25.26 23.18
CA LEU A 318 3.55 25.54 24.36
C LEU A 318 4.20 25.11 25.70
N ASN A 319 5.42 24.58 25.68
CA ASN A 319 6.17 24.18 26.88
C ASN A 319 7.51 24.92 27.04
N LEU A 320 7.62 26.10 26.42
CA LEU A 320 8.71 27.05 26.63
C LEU A 320 8.10 28.40 27.04
N ASP A 321 7.43 28.40 28.19
CA ASP A 321 7.19 29.56 29.06
C ASP A 321 7.09 29.07 30.51
#